data_AF-A0AAC9J631-F1
#
_entry.id   AF-A0AAC9J631-F1
#
_cell.length_a   1.000
_cell.length_b   1.000
_cell.length_c   1.000
_cell.angle_alpha   90.00
_cell.angle_beta   90.00
_cell.angle_gamma   90.00
#
_symmetry.space_group_name_H-M   'P 1'
#
loop_
_entity.id
_entity.type
_entity.pdbx_description
1 polymer ?
#
loop_
_entity_poly.entity_id
_entity_poly.type
_entity_poly.pdbx_seq_one_letter_code
_entity_poly.pdbx_strand_id
1 'polypeptide(L)'
;MPLYLFGFILLFTVFKLSVITMYSKKVKIVFSKKIIIAIFMTLLVASCATDKYQARELPLLKHGYSKKKLTAYNTFGFRYDSTPSGIFNIIDKKPTEFLVNMYIGDNQGCKFIYTADTKGKQGEITKTGSFTAYLSGRNELLKLECQGKNSNIDYKVITYANAIEYDRVGNLSYLVESGGL
;
A
#
# COMPACT_ATOMS: atom_id res chain seq x y z
N MET A 1 24.06 -4.07 -15.02
CA MET A 1 24.89 -5.13 -14.41
C MET A 1 24.28 -5.52 -13.08
N PRO A 2 23.91 -6.80 -12.84
CA PRO A 2 23.30 -7.19 -11.57
C PRO A 2 24.33 -7.07 -10.44
N LEU A 3 23.93 -6.52 -9.29
CA LEU A 3 24.80 -6.31 -8.11
C LEU A 3 25.53 -7.59 -7.66
N TYR A 4 24.94 -8.76 -7.90
CA TYR A 4 25.54 -10.06 -7.63
C TYR A 4 26.85 -10.29 -8.40
N LEU A 5 26.97 -9.78 -9.63
CA LEU A 5 28.17 -9.94 -10.44
C LEU A 5 29.34 -9.11 -9.89
N PHE A 6 29.05 -7.93 -9.33
CA PHE A 6 30.06 -7.07 -8.70
C PHE A 6 30.58 -7.67 -7.39
N GLY A 7 29.68 -8.25 -6.58
CA GLY A 7 30.05 -8.96 -5.34
C GLY A 7 30.91 -10.19 -5.61
N PHE A 8 30.60 -10.96 -6.66
CA PHE A 8 31.40 -12.13 -7.05
C PHE A 8 32.81 -11.75 -7.51
N ILE A 9 32.94 -10.67 -8.30
CA ILE A 9 34.23 -10.17 -8.77
C ILE A 9 35.10 -9.70 -7.59
N LEU A 10 34.52 -9.01 -6.61
CA LEU A 10 35.23 -8.53 -5.43
C LEU A 10 35.69 -9.69 -4.53
N LEU A 11 34.86 -10.72 -4.36
CA LEU A 11 35.23 -11.91 -3.60
C LEU A 11 36.35 -12.68 -4.30
N PHE A 12 36.29 -12.81 -5.63
CA PHE A 12 37.31 -13.50 -6.41
C PHE A 12 38.66 -12.77 -6.39
N THR A 13 38.69 -11.43 -6.45
CA THR A 13 39.94 -10.65 -6.38
C THR A 13 40.58 -10.72 -5.00
N VAL A 14 39.79 -10.66 -3.91
CA VAL A 14 40.31 -10.84 -2.54
C VAL A 14 40.87 -12.25 -2.34
N PHE A 15 40.21 -13.28 -2.87
CA PHE A 15 40.70 -14.65 -2.77
C PHE A 15 41.98 -14.85 -3.58
N LYS A 16 42.07 -14.28 -4.79
CA LYS A 16 43.27 -14.35 -5.63
C LYS A 16 44.45 -13.61 -5.00
N LEU A 17 44.23 -12.46 -4.35
CA LEU A 17 45.27 -11.73 -3.61
C LEU A 17 45.82 -12.54 -2.42
N SER A 18 44.92 -13.27 -1.74
CA SER A 18 45.26 -14.12 -0.60
C SER A 18 46.09 -15.35 -1.01
N VAL A 19 45.80 -15.94 -2.17
CA VAL A 19 46.54 -17.09 -2.69
C VAL A 19 47.92 -16.67 -3.26
N ILE A 20 48.02 -15.53 -3.93
CA ILE A 20 49.29 -15.04 -4.48
C ILE A 20 50.29 -14.65 -3.37
N THR A 21 49.81 -14.17 -2.23
CA THR A 21 50.68 -13.83 -1.08
C THR A 21 51.21 -15.06 -0.32
N MET A 22 50.57 -16.23 -0.46
CA MET A 22 51.07 -17.49 0.15
C MET A 22 52.34 -18.05 -0.50
N TYR A 23 52.69 -17.62 -1.72
CA TYR A 23 53.86 -18.14 -2.45
C TYR A 23 55.13 -17.29 -2.35
N SER A 24 55.08 -16.11 -1.71
CA SER A 24 56.25 -15.26 -1.52
C SER A 24 56.82 -15.39 -0.11
N LYS A 25 57.98 -16.06 0.00
CA LYS A 25 58.68 -16.43 1.25
C LYS A 25 59.15 -15.27 2.15
N LYS A 26 58.70 -14.03 1.96
CA LYS A 26 59.16 -12.86 2.72
C LYS A 26 58.08 -11.83 3.10
N VAL A 27 56.83 -12.25 3.27
CA VAL A 27 55.80 -11.33 3.78
C VAL A 27 55.07 -11.95 4.98
N LYS A 28 55.54 -11.61 6.19
CA LYS A 28 54.76 -11.82 7.43
C LYS A 28 53.62 -10.80 7.47
N ILE A 29 52.50 -11.08 6.80
CA ILE A 29 51.26 -10.37 7.10
C ILE A 29 50.68 -11.00 8.37
N VAL A 30 50.74 -10.26 9.48
CA VAL A 30 50.03 -10.59 10.71
C VAL A 30 48.54 -10.33 10.46
N PHE A 31 47.83 -11.34 9.95
CA PHE A 31 46.37 -11.34 9.92
C PHE A 31 45.86 -11.48 11.36
N SER A 32 45.80 -10.35 12.05
CA SER A 32 45.16 -10.24 13.36
C SER A 32 43.68 -10.60 13.23
N LYS A 33 43.18 -11.52 14.07
CA LYS A 33 41.76 -11.90 14.17
C LYS A 33 40.81 -10.69 14.20
N LYS A 34 41.27 -9.54 14.72
CA LYS A 34 40.50 -8.30 14.80
C LYS A 34 40.17 -7.71 13.42
N ILE A 35 41.04 -7.89 12.41
CA ILE A 35 40.84 -7.37 11.05
C ILE A 35 39.77 -8.18 10.31
N ILE A 36 39.77 -9.51 10.49
CA ILE A 36 38.77 -10.39 9.87
C ILE A 36 37.38 -10.12 10.46
N ILE A 37 37.29 -9.89 11.78
CA ILE A 37 36.03 -9.55 12.47
C ILE A 37 35.50 -8.17 12.01
N ALA A 38 36.39 -7.20 11.81
CA ALA A 38 36.00 -5.87 11.31
C ALA A 38 35.40 -5.94 9.89
N ILE A 39 36.01 -6.73 8.99
CA ILE A 39 35.52 -6.91 7.62
C ILE A 39 34.16 -7.64 7.61
N PHE A 40 33.97 -8.64 8.48
CA PHE A 40 32.70 -9.37 8.60
C PHE A 40 31.57 -8.50 9.16
N MET A 41 31.88 -7.62 10.13
CA MET A 41 30.91 -6.64 10.65
C MET A 41 30.52 -5.60 9.60
N THR A 42 31.45 -5.12 8.77
CA THR A 42 31.11 -4.16 7.70
C THR A 42 30.22 -4.73 6.59
N LEU A 43 30.28 -6.05 6.35
CA LEU A 43 29.42 -6.73 5.38
C LEU A 43 27.98 -6.94 5.87
N LEU A 44 27.77 -6.99 7.20
CA LEU A 44 26.43 -7.15 7.80
C LEU A 44 25.61 -5.85 7.84
N VAL A 45 26.24 -4.67 7.74
CA VAL A 45 25.53 -3.37 7.76
C VAL A 45 24.94 -2.98 6.39
N ALA A 46 25.24 -3.74 5.32
CA ALA A 46 24.80 -3.43 3.97
C ALA A 46 23.44 -4.05 3.59
N SER A 47 22.78 -4.82 4.48
CA SER A 47 21.48 -5.46 4.20
C SER A 47 20.28 -4.74 4.82
N CYS A 48 20.34 -3.42 4.99
CA CYS A 48 19.09 -2.64 5.03
C CYS A 48 18.55 -2.57 3.59
N ALA A 49 17.92 -3.66 3.15
CA ALA A 49 17.01 -3.60 2.02
C ALA A 49 15.85 -2.69 2.44
N THR A 50 15.94 -1.41 2.11
CA THR A 50 14.77 -0.55 2.04
C THR A 50 13.87 -1.11 0.96
N ASP A 51 13.00 -2.05 1.33
CA ASP A 51 11.88 -2.43 0.47
C ASP A 51 11.08 -1.16 0.22
N LYS A 52 11.12 -0.70 -1.03
CA LYS A 52 10.36 0.46 -1.52
C LYS A 52 8.87 0.11 -1.68
N TYR A 53 8.31 -0.64 -0.72
CA TYR A 53 6.89 -0.91 -0.67
C TYR A 53 6.20 0.31 -0.06
N GLN A 54 6.02 1.35 -0.88
CA GLN A 54 5.25 2.53 -0.51
C GLN A 54 3.80 2.30 -0.90
N ALA A 55 2.90 2.43 0.08
CA ALA A 55 1.46 2.44 -0.16
C ALA A 55 1.11 3.53 -1.18
N ARG A 56 0.22 3.21 -2.12
CA ARG A 56 -0.32 4.17 -3.09
C ARG A 56 -1.53 4.88 -2.48
N GLU A 57 -1.86 6.08 -2.93
CA GLU A 57 -3.14 6.69 -2.52
C GLU A 57 -4.31 5.95 -3.21
N LEU A 58 -5.38 5.64 -2.46
CA LEU A 58 -6.64 5.19 -3.04
C LEU A 58 -7.37 6.40 -3.67
N PRO A 59 -7.59 6.41 -5.00
CA PRO A 59 -8.08 7.61 -5.67
C PRO A 59 -9.54 7.96 -5.31
N LEU A 60 -9.80 9.26 -5.17
CA LEU A 60 -11.15 9.83 -5.11
C LEU A 60 -11.65 10.06 -6.54
N LEU A 61 -12.72 9.36 -6.93
CA LEU A 61 -13.32 9.48 -8.27
C LEU A 61 -14.32 10.62 -8.37
N LYS A 62 -15.14 10.76 -7.32
CA LYS A 62 -16.25 11.71 -7.30
C LYS A 62 -16.59 12.08 -5.86
N HIS A 63 -17.02 13.31 -5.67
CA HIS A 63 -17.60 13.78 -4.42
C HIS A 63 -18.86 14.61 -4.71
N GLY A 64 -19.61 14.94 -3.67
CA GLY A 64 -20.72 15.89 -3.76
C GLY A 64 -21.74 15.75 -2.64
N TYR A 65 -22.79 16.58 -2.71
CA TYR A 65 -23.81 16.65 -1.67
C TYR A 65 -25.21 16.91 -2.24
N SER A 66 -26.22 16.77 -1.38
CA SER A 66 -27.60 17.17 -1.63
C SER A 66 -28.16 17.96 -0.46
N LYS A 67 -28.39 19.26 -0.68
CA LYS A 67 -28.98 20.14 0.35
C LYS A 67 -30.38 19.70 0.78
N LYS A 68 -31.19 19.20 -0.16
CA LYS A 68 -32.55 18.71 0.09
C LYS A 68 -32.55 17.46 0.98
N LYS A 69 -31.60 16.54 0.79
CA LYS A 69 -31.52 15.28 1.53
C LYS A 69 -30.61 15.34 2.76
N LEU A 70 -29.86 16.44 2.91
CA LEU A 70 -28.79 16.57 3.91
C LEU A 70 -27.79 15.42 3.82
N THR A 71 -27.38 15.07 2.59
CA THR A 71 -26.42 13.98 2.34
C THR A 71 -25.15 14.50 1.68
N ALA A 72 -24.01 13.91 2.02
CA ALA A 72 -22.71 14.13 1.39
C ALA A 72 -22.08 12.77 1.06
N TYR A 73 -21.28 12.69 0.00
CA TYR A 73 -20.63 11.43 -0.36
C TYR A 73 -19.28 11.62 -1.04
N ASN A 74 -18.42 10.62 -0.87
CA ASN A 74 -17.18 10.41 -1.60
C ASN A 74 -17.19 9.00 -2.22
N THR A 75 -16.83 8.89 -3.49
CA THR A 75 -16.66 7.61 -4.18
C THR A 75 -15.18 7.40 -4.49
N PHE A 76 -14.62 6.30 -4.01
CA PHE A 76 -13.24 5.90 -4.20
C PHE A 76 -13.13 4.73 -5.17
N GLY A 77 -12.04 4.66 -5.91
CA GLY A 77 -11.81 3.61 -6.89
C GLY A 77 -10.81 4.05 -7.96
N PHE A 78 -10.92 3.48 -9.16
CA PHE A 78 -10.00 3.76 -10.25
C PHE A 78 -10.74 4.27 -11.48
N ARG A 79 -10.21 5.27 -12.17
CA ARG A 79 -10.75 5.64 -13.49
C ARG A 79 -10.30 4.59 -14.50
N TYR A 80 -11.11 4.34 -15.53
CA TYR A 80 -10.79 3.34 -16.57
C TYR A 80 -9.40 3.50 -17.20
N ASP A 81 -8.92 4.74 -17.35
CA ASP A 81 -7.62 5.09 -17.94
C ASP A 81 -6.43 4.94 -16.98
N SER A 82 -6.69 4.80 -15.68
CA SER A 82 -5.66 4.75 -14.62
C SER A 82 -5.78 3.53 -13.71
N THR A 83 -6.65 2.57 -14.05
CA THR A 83 -6.73 1.29 -13.37
C THR A 83 -5.40 0.53 -13.51
N PRO A 84 -4.77 0.12 -12.39
CA PRO A 84 -3.53 -0.65 -12.43
C PRO A 84 -3.69 -1.95 -13.21
N SER A 85 -2.63 -2.37 -13.91
CA SER A 85 -2.64 -3.61 -14.68
C SER A 85 -2.96 -4.82 -13.79
N GLY A 86 -3.81 -5.72 -14.28
CA GLY A 86 -4.25 -6.92 -13.56
C GLY A 86 -5.35 -6.68 -12.52
N ILE A 87 -5.86 -5.46 -12.40
CA ILE A 87 -7.05 -5.13 -11.61
C ILE A 87 -8.29 -5.21 -12.51
N PHE A 88 -9.25 -6.04 -12.10
CA PHE A 88 -10.48 -6.34 -12.82
C PHE A 88 -11.69 -6.10 -11.90
N ASN A 89 -12.83 -5.73 -12.48
CA ASN A 89 -14.06 -5.46 -11.75
C ASN A 89 -15.06 -6.60 -11.90
N ILE A 90 -16.26 -6.46 -11.31
CA ILE A 90 -17.30 -7.51 -11.35
C ILE A 90 -17.88 -7.84 -12.74
N ILE A 91 -17.65 -7.00 -13.77
CA ILE A 91 -18.08 -7.32 -15.15
C ILE A 91 -17.06 -8.20 -15.88
N ASP A 92 -15.83 -8.29 -15.38
CA ASP A 92 -14.80 -9.15 -15.92
C ASP A 92 -14.97 -10.61 -15.47
N LYS A 93 -14.40 -11.54 -16.24
CA LYS A 93 -14.50 -12.99 -15.95
C LYS A 93 -13.90 -13.39 -14.60
N LYS A 94 -12.90 -12.65 -14.12
CA LYS A 94 -12.20 -12.89 -12.86
C LYS A 94 -12.00 -11.56 -12.12
N PRO A 95 -13.00 -11.09 -11.37
CA PRO A 95 -12.91 -9.85 -10.60
C PRO A 95 -11.77 -9.94 -9.58
N THR A 96 -11.05 -8.83 -9.38
CA THR A 96 -9.98 -8.78 -8.40
C THR A 96 -10.54 -8.61 -7.00
N GLU A 97 -10.05 -9.43 -6.08
CA GLU A 97 -10.36 -9.32 -4.67
C GLU A 97 -9.53 -8.20 -4.01
N PHE A 98 -10.21 -7.34 -3.26
CA PHE A 98 -9.59 -6.32 -2.43
C PHE A 98 -9.79 -6.70 -0.96
N LEU A 99 -8.69 -6.85 -0.23
CA LEU A 99 -8.71 -7.06 1.22
C LEU A 99 -8.68 -5.69 1.89
N VAL A 100 -9.82 -5.24 2.41
CA VAL A 100 -9.99 -3.91 2.97
C VAL A 100 -9.93 -3.97 4.49
N ASN A 101 -9.05 -3.17 5.08
CA ASN A 101 -9.04 -2.86 6.50
C ASN A 101 -9.45 -1.40 6.68
N MET A 102 -10.43 -1.17 7.54
CA MET A 102 -10.94 0.17 7.78
C MET A 102 -10.94 0.46 9.27
N TYR A 103 -10.43 1.64 9.60
CA TYR A 103 -10.36 2.19 10.95
C TYR A 103 -11.25 3.43 10.96
N ILE A 104 -12.23 3.43 11.85
CA ILE A 104 -13.20 4.52 11.98
C ILE A 104 -13.07 5.10 13.38
N GLY A 105 -12.79 6.40 13.43
CA GLY A 105 -12.80 7.20 14.66
C GLY A 105 -14.22 7.70 14.95
N ASP A 106 -14.38 9.02 14.99
CA ASP A 106 -15.71 9.63 15.07
C ASP A 106 -16.57 9.17 13.89
N ASN A 107 -17.81 8.77 14.16
CA ASN A 107 -18.80 8.49 13.13
C ASN A 107 -20.21 8.85 13.62
N GLN A 108 -20.75 9.93 13.07
CA GLN A 108 -22.13 10.34 13.23
C GLN A 108 -22.82 10.31 11.87
N GLY A 109 -23.71 9.33 11.66
CA GLY A 109 -24.58 9.28 10.47
C GLY A 109 -23.86 8.97 9.17
N CYS A 110 -22.67 8.34 9.20
CA CYS A 110 -21.95 7.95 7.99
C CYS A 110 -21.76 6.43 7.87
N LYS A 111 -21.66 5.97 6.63
CA LYS A 111 -21.39 4.56 6.30
C LYS A 111 -20.56 4.43 5.03
N PHE A 112 -19.76 3.38 4.98
CA PHE A 112 -19.14 2.91 3.74
C PHE A 112 -20.01 1.84 3.12
N ILE A 113 -20.25 1.96 1.83
CA ILE A 113 -20.93 0.98 0.98
C ILE A 113 -19.90 0.41 0.00
N TYR A 114 -19.91 -0.90 -0.19
CA TYR A 114 -18.97 -1.60 -1.07
C TYR A 114 -19.65 -2.76 -1.78
N THR A 115 -19.05 -3.26 -2.85
CA THR A 115 -19.49 -4.49 -3.50
C THR A 115 -18.85 -5.68 -2.79
N ALA A 116 -19.67 -6.45 -2.06
CA ALA A 116 -19.25 -7.53 -1.17
C ALA A 116 -19.02 -8.87 -1.88
N ASP A 117 -19.59 -9.06 -3.07
CA ASP A 117 -19.39 -10.27 -3.86
C ASP A 117 -19.29 -9.97 -5.36
N THR A 118 -18.87 -10.98 -6.13
CA THR A 118 -18.73 -10.90 -7.58
C THR A 118 -20.06 -10.77 -8.33
N LYS A 119 -21.20 -10.90 -7.64
CA LYS A 119 -22.55 -10.70 -8.20
C LYS A 119 -23.04 -9.26 -8.02
N GLY A 120 -22.24 -8.39 -7.41
CA GLY A 120 -22.61 -7.00 -7.18
C GLY A 120 -23.42 -6.76 -5.90
N LYS A 121 -23.57 -7.75 -5.02
CA LYS A 121 -24.26 -7.57 -3.74
C LYS A 121 -23.54 -6.49 -2.93
N GLN A 122 -24.29 -5.57 -2.34
CA GLN A 122 -23.72 -4.52 -1.51
C GLN A 122 -23.51 -5.00 -0.08
N GLY A 123 -22.39 -4.57 0.50
CA GLY A 123 -22.11 -4.61 1.92
C GLY A 123 -22.04 -3.18 2.47
N GLU A 124 -22.23 -3.05 3.78
CA GLU A 124 -22.13 -1.78 4.49
C GLU A 124 -21.32 -1.94 5.77
N ILE A 125 -20.61 -0.90 6.15
CA ILE A 125 -19.84 -0.87 7.40
C ILE A 125 -19.79 0.55 7.98
N THR A 126 -19.95 0.63 9.30
CA THR A 126 -20.03 1.89 10.07
C THR A 126 -19.03 1.94 11.23
N LYS A 127 -18.26 0.87 11.45
CA LYS A 127 -17.26 0.74 12.51
C LYS A 127 -15.97 0.14 11.96
N THR A 128 -14.89 0.23 12.73
CA THR A 128 -13.62 -0.43 12.40
C THR A 128 -13.83 -1.92 12.12
N GLY A 129 -13.21 -2.43 11.07
CA GLY A 129 -13.31 -3.82 10.68
C GLY A 129 -12.59 -4.12 9.37
N SER A 130 -12.54 -5.40 9.03
CA SER A 130 -11.96 -5.91 7.79
C SER A 130 -13.01 -6.65 6.97
N PHE A 131 -12.96 -6.49 5.65
CA PHE A 131 -13.86 -7.18 4.73
C PHE A 131 -13.22 -7.33 3.36
N THR A 132 -13.77 -8.28 2.60
CA THR A 132 -13.47 -8.43 1.18
C THR A 132 -14.40 -7.53 0.36
N ALA A 133 -13.84 -6.83 -0.61
CA ALA A 133 -14.58 -6.02 -1.58
C ALA A 133 -14.12 -6.31 -3.02
N TYR A 134 -14.96 -5.91 -3.96
CA TYR A 134 -14.69 -5.95 -5.39
C TYR A 134 -14.96 -4.58 -6.01
N LEU A 135 -14.30 -4.27 -7.12
CA LEU A 135 -14.66 -3.10 -7.90
C LEU A 135 -16.03 -3.30 -8.56
N SER A 136 -16.91 -2.31 -8.42
CA SER A 136 -18.18 -2.26 -9.15
C SER A 136 -17.93 -2.22 -10.67
N GLY A 137 -18.97 -2.45 -11.48
CA GLY A 137 -18.87 -2.32 -12.94
C GLY A 137 -18.48 -0.92 -13.45
N ARG A 138 -18.31 0.07 -12.56
CA ARG A 138 -17.77 1.40 -12.87
C ARG A 138 -16.38 1.66 -12.26
N ASN A 139 -15.69 0.61 -11.84
CA ASN A 139 -14.42 0.66 -11.10
C ASN A 139 -14.49 1.45 -9.78
N GLU A 140 -15.66 1.45 -9.13
CA GLU A 140 -15.84 2.03 -7.79
C GLU A 140 -15.57 0.96 -6.73
N LEU A 141 -14.68 1.22 -5.78
CA LEU A 141 -14.36 0.29 -4.69
C LEU A 141 -15.22 0.55 -3.44
N LEU A 142 -15.26 1.82 -3.02
CA LEU A 142 -15.96 2.25 -1.81
C LEU A 142 -16.77 3.50 -2.11
N LYS A 143 -17.97 3.58 -1.54
CA LYS A 143 -18.75 4.81 -1.45
C LYS A 143 -18.94 5.16 0.02
N LEU A 144 -18.34 6.25 0.46
CA LEU A 144 -18.61 6.85 1.75
C LEU A 144 -19.81 7.78 1.61
N GLU A 145 -20.84 7.58 2.44
CA GLU A 145 -22.04 8.43 2.46
C GLU A 145 -22.34 8.87 3.89
N CYS A 146 -22.56 10.16 4.07
CA CYS A 146 -22.95 10.80 5.33
C CYS A 146 -24.34 11.41 5.19
N GLN A 147 -25.19 11.22 6.20
CA GLN A 147 -26.55 11.73 6.24
C GLN A 147 -26.82 12.50 7.55
N GLY A 148 -27.34 13.71 7.40
CA GLY A 148 -27.71 14.61 8.49
C GLY A 148 -26.80 15.84 8.56
N LYS A 149 -27.34 16.94 9.09
CA LYS A 149 -26.64 18.24 9.19
C LYS A 149 -25.32 18.16 9.95
N ASN A 150 -25.30 17.36 11.02
CA ASN A 150 -24.15 17.16 11.91
C ASN A 150 -23.41 15.86 11.59
N SER A 151 -23.61 15.28 10.40
CA SER A 151 -22.90 14.05 10.05
C SER A 151 -21.42 14.32 9.85
N ASN A 152 -20.60 13.45 10.41
CA ASN A 152 -19.14 13.53 10.39
C ASN A 152 -18.55 12.12 10.51
N ILE A 153 -17.44 11.88 9.83
CA ILE A 153 -16.65 10.67 10.03
C ILE A 153 -15.17 10.93 9.81
N ASP A 154 -14.34 10.41 10.72
CA ASP A 154 -12.89 10.31 10.55
C ASP A 154 -12.52 8.85 10.27
N TYR A 155 -11.71 8.62 9.24
CA TYR A 155 -11.40 7.27 8.79
C TYR A 155 -9.99 7.12 8.25
N LYS A 156 -9.53 5.87 8.31
CA LYS A 156 -8.40 5.34 7.55
C LYS A 156 -8.81 4.06 6.84
N VAL A 157 -8.55 3.98 5.55
CA VAL A 157 -8.77 2.80 4.71
C VAL A 157 -7.43 2.31 4.20
N ILE A 158 -7.11 1.04 4.44
CA ILE A 158 -5.98 0.34 3.84
C ILE A 158 -6.53 -0.83 3.05
N THR A 159 -6.25 -0.90 1.75
CA THR A 159 -6.73 -1.97 0.89
C THR A 159 -5.59 -2.62 0.12
N TYR A 160 -5.63 -3.94 -0.01
CA TYR A 160 -4.63 -4.72 -0.71
C TYR A 160 -5.24 -5.42 -1.91
N ALA A 161 -4.61 -5.29 -3.07
CA ALA A 161 -4.95 -6.05 -4.27
C ALA A 161 -3.69 -6.35 -5.08
N ASN A 162 -3.54 -7.61 -5.51
CA ASN A 162 -2.37 -8.08 -6.29
C ASN A 162 -1.03 -7.64 -5.68
N ALA A 163 -0.89 -7.84 -4.37
CA ALA A 163 0.23 -7.39 -3.54
C ALA A 163 0.40 -5.86 -3.43
N ILE A 164 -0.36 -5.01 -4.10
CA ILE A 164 -0.24 -3.54 -3.96
C ILE A 164 -1.15 -3.05 -2.84
N GLU A 165 -0.61 -2.20 -1.96
CA GLU A 165 -1.36 -1.49 -0.93
C GLU A 165 -1.84 -0.12 -1.45
N TYR A 166 -3.10 0.21 -1.16
CA TYR A 166 -3.68 1.53 -1.36
C TYR A 166 -4.21 2.07 -0.02
N ASP A 167 -3.81 3.27 0.37
CA ASP A 167 -4.20 3.94 1.63
C ASP A 167 -5.04 5.20 1.34
N ARG A 168 -6.00 5.48 2.22
CA ARG A 168 -6.71 6.75 2.31
C ARG A 168 -6.99 7.08 3.76
N VAL A 169 -6.42 8.17 4.23
CA VAL A 169 -6.83 8.82 5.48
C VAL A 169 -7.68 10.03 5.11
N GLY A 170 -8.79 10.24 5.81
CA GLY A 170 -9.63 11.40 5.53
C GLY A 170 -10.76 11.62 6.53
N ASN A 171 -11.48 12.70 6.26
CA ASN A 171 -12.70 13.07 6.94
C ASN A 171 -13.82 13.24 5.89
N LEU A 172 -15.07 12.99 6.26
CA LEU A 172 -16.22 13.50 5.53
C LEU A 172 -17.25 14.04 6.51
N SER A 173 -17.68 15.29 6.31
CA SER A 173 -18.83 15.86 7.00
C SER A 173 -19.75 16.55 6.02
N TYR A 174 -21.06 16.53 6.32
CA TYR A 174 -22.02 17.25 5.48
C TYR A 174 -21.74 18.76 5.48
N LEU A 175 -21.31 19.33 6.62
CA LEU A 175 -21.03 20.77 6.73
C LEU A 175 -19.93 21.20 5.75
N VAL A 176 -18.78 20.51 5.78
CA VAL A 176 -17.64 20.81 4.90
C VAL A 176 -17.99 20.55 3.45
N GLU A 177 -18.61 19.41 3.14
CA GLU A 177 -18.92 19.03 1.76
C GLU A 177 -20.00 19.93 1.12
N SER A 178 -20.92 20.47 1.93
CA SER A 178 -21.95 21.40 1.47
C SER A 178 -21.47 22.85 1.36
N GLY A 179 -20.23 23.15 1.76
CA GLY A 179 -19.65 24.49 1.73
C GLY A 179 -20.28 25.45 2.73
N GLY A 180 -20.86 24.94 3.82
CA GLY A 180 -21.39 25.77 4.91
C GLY A 180 -20.26 26.35 5.75
N LEU A 181 -20.38 27.63 6.14
CA LEU A 181 -19.52 28.33 7.08
C LEU A 181 -20.14 28.33 8.49
#